data_AF-A0A9W8L7L9-F1
#
_entry.id   AF-A0A9W8L7L9-F1
#
_cell.length_a   1.000
_cell.length_b   1.000
_cell.length_c   1.000
_cell.angle_alpha   90.00
_cell.angle_beta   90.00
_cell.angle_gamma   90.00
#
_symmetry.space_group_name_H-M   'P 1'
#
loop_
_entity.id
_entity.type
_entity.pdbx_description
1 polymer ?
#
loop_
_entity_poly.entity_id
_entity_poly.type
_entity_poly.pdbx_seq_one_letter_code
_entity_poly.pdbx_strand_id
1 'polypeptide(L)'
;MDASSYDEFGNYIGPELASSSEEEEESDYETEAVHGDMADGPDEIDQMDEHSDQEDHSGGESGGYSELTAMARRMDIAQTQVVLHEDKKYYPDAEEVFGPGVEALVQEEDTQPLTEPIIAPIKVRKFQ
;
A
#
# COMPACT_ATOMS: atom_id res chain seq x y z
N MET A 1 13.16 -23.42 -22.58
CA MET A 1 12.69 -22.73 -21.37
C MET A 1 13.77 -21.75 -21.05
N ASP A 2 13.55 -20.46 -21.34
CA ASP A 2 14.47 -19.42 -20.90
C ASP A 2 14.60 -19.51 -19.38
N ALA A 3 15.82 -19.69 -18.89
CA ALA A 3 16.09 -19.49 -17.48
C ALA A 3 15.84 -18.01 -17.22
N SER A 4 14.94 -17.67 -16.29
CA SER A 4 14.73 -16.27 -15.91
C SER A 4 16.09 -15.69 -15.51
N SER A 5 16.47 -14.55 -16.10
CA SER A 5 17.71 -13.82 -15.72
C SER A 5 17.65 -13.23 -14.30
N TYR A 6 16.69 -13.69 -13.50
CA TYR A 6 16.37 -13.26 -12.15
C TYR A 6 16.23 -14.49 -11.26
N ASP A 7 16.87 -14.44 -10.10
CA ASP A 7 16.72 -15.41 -9.01
C ASP A 7 15.38 -15.22 -8.28
N GLU A 8 15.00 -16.15 -7.40
CA GLU A 8 13.75 -16.14 -6.61
C GLU A 8 13.62 -14.89 -5.71
N PHE A 9 14.74 -14.23 -5.42
CA PHE A 9 14.80 -12.97 -4.68
C PHE A 9 14.72 -11.71 -5.57
N GLY A 10 14.54 -11.86 -6.89
CA GLY A 10 14.46 -10.74 -7.85
C GLY A 10 15.81 -10.11 -8.21
N ASN A 11 16.93 -10.71 -7.78
CA ASN A 11 18.27 -10.28 -8.15
C ASN A 11 18.60 -10.71 -9.59
N TYR A 12 19.14 -9.80 -10.40
CA TYR A 12 19.60 -10.12 -11.75
C TYR A 12 20.83 -11.03 -11.69
N ILE A 13 20.65 -12.30 -12.05
CA ILE A 13 21.72 -13.32 -12.16
C ILE A 13 22.15 -13.56 -13.62
N GLY A 14 21.66 -12.72 -14.54
CA GLY A 14 22.01 -12.77 -15.95
C GLY A 14 23.46 -12.34 -16.23
N PRO A 15 23.92 -12.51 -17.47
CA PRO A 15 25.27 -12.10 -17.86
C PRO A 15 25.48 -10.61 -17.57
N GLU A 16 26.70 -10.25 -17.16
CA GLU A 16 27.06 -8.87 -16.83
C GLU A 16 26.71 -7.93 -17.97
N LEU A 17 25.90 -6.93 -17.66
CA LEU A 17 25.49 -5.93 -18.63
C LEU A 17 26.72 -5.11 -19.00
N ALA A 18 26.93 -4.88 -20.29
CA ALA A 18 28.02 -4.04 -20.80
C ALA A 18 27.98 -2.57 -20.32
N SER A 19 26.99 -2.20 -19.50
CA SER A 19 26.82 -0.90 -18.86
C SER A 19 27.47 -0.81 -17.46
N SER A 20 28.05 -1.89 -16.94
CA SER A 20 28.61 -1.95 -15.57
C SER A 20 30.06 -1.47 -15.44
N SER A 21 30.69 -0.97 -16.51
CA SER A 21 32.11 -0.62 -16.50
C SER A 21 32.43 0.83 -16.10
N GLU A 22 31.46 1.65 -15.72
CA GLU A 22 31.71 3.10 -15.68
C GLU A 22 31.01 3.91 -14.59
N GLU A 23 30.53 3.33 -13.49
CA GLU A 23 30.06 4.13 -12.34
C GLU A 23 30.29 3.37 -11.01
N GLU A 24 31.56 3.34 -10.61
CA GLU A 24 31.90 3.43 -9.18
C GLU A 24 31.78 4.91 -8.78
N GLU A 25 31.20 5.13 -7.59
CA GLU A 25 31.26 6.34 -6.75
C GLU A 25 30.11 7.38 -6.82
N GLU A 26 29.73 7.73 -5.58
CA GLU A 26 29.05 8.93 -5.10
C GLU A 26 27.52 9.02 -5.22
N SER A 27 26.90 8.60 -4.11
CA SER A 27 25.68 9.22 -3.58
C SER A 27 25.88 10.73 -3.41
N ASP A 28 25.22 11.54 -4.22
CA ASP A 28 24.97 12.94 -3.90
C ASP A 28 23.54 13.31 -4.31
N TYR A 29 22.82 13.82 -3.32
CA TYR A 29 21.46 14.34 -3.45
C TYR A 29 21.54 15.82 -3.85
N GLU A 30 20.50 16.26 -4.56
CA GLU A 30 20.08 17.65 -4.84
C GLU A 30 20.51 18.25 -6.21
N THR A 31 19.50 18.60 -7.03
CA THR A 31 19.21 19.99 -7.48
C THR A 31 18.84 20.16 -8.98
N GLU A 32 17.67 20.79 -9.18
CA GLU A 32 17.15 21.63 -10.28
C GLU A 32 16.83 21.15 -11.72
N ALA A 33 15.54 21.40 -12.05
CA ALA A 33 15.01 22.13 -13.22
C ALA A 33 15.01 21.51 -14.63
N VAL A 34 13.80 21.18 -15.11
CA VAL A 34 13.42 21.36 -16.53
C VAL A 34 12.01 21.96 -16.66
N HIS A 35 11.99 23.12 -17.31
CA HIS A 35 10.87 23.82 -17.93
C HIS A 35 10.06 22.94 -18.90
N GLY A 36 8.73 23.06 -18.87
CA GLY A 36 7.82 22.54 -19.89
C GLY A 36 6.53 23.33 -19.93
N ASP A 37 6.55 24.44 -20.66
CA ASP A 37 5.42 25.31 -20.99
C ASP A 37 4.41 24.59 -21.91
N MET A 38 3.16 24.40 -21.45
CA MET A 38 1.99 24.15 -22.31
C MET A 38 0.74 24.83 -21.75
N ALA A 39 0.56 26.06 -22.23
CA ALA A 39 -0.66 26.80 -22.52
C ALA A 39 -2.03 26.28 -22.04
N ASP A 40 -2.65 27.17 -21.26
CA ASP A 40 -4.07 27.49 -21.09
C ASP A 40 -4.97 27.23 -22.33
N GLY A 41 -6.12 26.60 -22.10
CA GLY A 41 -7.25 26.52 -23.04
C GLY A 41 -8.55 26.16 -22.29
N PRO A 42 -9.61 26.98 -22.34
CA PRO A 42 -10.87 26.68 -21.69
C PRO A 42 -11.70 25.72 -22.56
N ASP A 43 -11.95 24.51 -22.07
CA ASP A 43 -12.87 23.57 -22.73
C ASP A 43 -14.31 24.09 -22.63
N GLU A 44 -14.87 24.35 -23.82
CA GLU A 44 -16.20 24.83 -24.06
C GLU A 44 -17.26 23.81 -23.62
N ILE A 45 -18.23 24.31 -22.88
CA ILE A 45 -19.48 23.66 -22.53
C ILE A 45 -20.33 23.61 -23.80
N ASP A 46 -20.33 22.49 -24.52
CA ASP A 46 -21.26 22.26 -25.63
C ASP A 46 -22.39 21.30 -25.24
N GLN A 47 -23.56 21.62 -25.79
CA GLN A 47 -24.90 21.29 -25.34
C GLN A 47 -25.43 19.99 -25.99
N MET A 48 -26.62 19.58 -25.50
CA MET A 48 -27.62 18.69 -26.11
C MET A 48 -27.49 17.20 -25.82
N ASP A 49 -28.35 16.71 -24.92
CA ASP A 49 -29.30 15.67 -25.34
C ASP A 49 -30.65 15.83 -24.62
N GLU A 50 -31.63 16.25 -25.41
CA GLU A 50 -33.05 16.35 -25.06
C GLU A 50 -33.72 15.08 -25.59
N HIS A 51 -33.96 14.11 -24.70
CA HIS A 51 -34.84 12.99 -25.00
C HIS A 51 -36.06 13.02 -24.08
N SER A 52 -37.16 13.45 -24.70
CA SER A 52 -38.53 13.38 -24.20
C SER A 52 -39.08 11.94 -24.20
N ASP A 53 -40.04 11.75 -23.29
CA ASP A 53 -41.11 10.75 -23.26
C ASP A 53 -40.77 9.26 -23.11
N GLN A 54 -41.02 8.75 -21.89
CA GLN A 54 -41.99 7.65 -21.76
C GLN A 54 -42.60 7.66 -20.34
N GLU A 55 -43.82 8.19 -20.21
CA GLU A 55 -44.74 7.74 -19.17
C GLU A 55 -45.16 6.31 -19.52
N ASP A 56 -45.03 5.35 -18.61
CA ASP A 56 -46.10 4.39 -18.33
C ASP A 56 -45.80 3.45 -17.14
N HIS A 57 -46.81 3.31 -16.28
CA HIS A 57 -47.14 2.15 -15.45
C HIS A 57 -46.15 1.75 -14.32
N SER A 58 -46.56 1.44 -13.10
CA SER A 58 -47.86 1.10 -12.53
C SER A 58 -47.70 0.99 -11.02
N GLY A 59 -48.78 1.27 -10.28
CA GLY A 59 -48.87 0.93 -8.86
C GLY A 59 -48.74 -0.58 -8.63
N GLY A 60 -48.10 -0.96 -7.53
CA GLY A 60 -48.02 -2.35 -7.11
C GLY A 60 -47.22 -2.50 -5.82
N GLU A 61 -47.90 -2.95 -4.79
CA GLU A 61 -47.41 -3.34 -3.47
C GLU A 61 -46.01 -3.99 -3.47
N SER A 62 -45.11 -3.51 -2.61
CA SER A 62 -44.13 -4.41 -1.98
C SER A 62 -43.52 -3.81 -0.72
N GLY A 63 -44.02 -4.27 0.42
CA GLY A 63 -43.39 -4.07 1.72
C GLY A 63 -42.17 -4.98 1.98
N GLY A 64 -41.57 -5.61 0.94
CA GLY A 64 -40.47 -6.58 1.09
C GLY A 64 -39.17 -6.23 0.35
N TYR A 65 -39.20 -5.37 -0.68
CA TYR A 65 -37.99 -4.98 -1.43
C TYR A 65 -37.23 -3.80 -0.81
N SER A 66 -37.84 -3.12 0.16
CA SER A 66 -37.24 -1.96 0.83
C SER A 66 -36.00 -2.35 1.65
N GLU A 67 -36.06 -3.48 2.37
CA GLU A 67 -34.99 -3.89 3.27
C GLU A 67 -33.76 -4.45 2.53
N LEU A 68 -33.97 -5.29 1.50
CA LEU A 68 -32.90 -5.76 0.61
C LEU A 68 -32.23 -4.59 -0.14
N THR A 69 -33.01 -3.61 -0.61
CA THR A 69 -32.47 -2.41 -1.27
C THR A 69 -31.72 -1.51 -0.28
N ALA A 70 -32.20 -1.37 0.95
CA ALA A 70 -31.52 -0.63 2.00
C ALA A 70 -30.21 -1.31 2.44
N MET A 71 -30.19 -2.64 2.47
CA MET A 71 -28.99 -3.43 2.78
C MET A 71 -27.95 -3.36 1.65
N ALA A 72 -28.40 -3.44 0.39
CA ALA A 72 -27.54 -3.22 -0.79
C ALA A 72 -26.92 -1.82 -0.78
N ARG A 73 -27.72 -0.76 -0.53
CA ARG A 73 -27.19 0.60 -0.38
C ARG A 73 -26.19 0.73 0.76
N ARG A 74 -26.42 0.05 1.89
CA ARG A 74 -25.48 0.08 3.03
C ARG A 74 -24.16 -0.62 2.69
N MET A 75 -24.19 -1.68 1.88
CA MET A 75 -22.97 -2.33 1.37
C MET A 75 -22.23 -1.46 0.36
N ASP A 76 -22.95 -0.80 -0.56
CA ASP A 76 -22.34 0.13 -1.53
C ASP A 76 -21.65 1.31 -0.83
N ILE A 77 -22.29 1.89 0.21
CA ILE A 77 -21.71 2.98 1.00
C ILE A 77 -20.40 2.55 1.68
N ALA A 78 -20.30 1.30 2.12
CA ALA A 78 -19.07 0.78 2.74
C ALA A 78 -17.93 0.62 1.72
N GLN A 79 -18.24 0.38 0.44
CA GLN A 79 -17.24 0.23 -0.62
C GLN A 79 -16.75 1.57 -1.17
N THR A 80 -17.57 2.63 -1.13
CA THR A 80 -17.19 3.98 -1.57
C THR A 80 -16.64 4.86 -0.45
N GLN A 81 -16.31 4.28 0.70
CA GLN A 81 -15.78 5.04 1.82
C GLN A 81 -14.37 5.56 1.49
N VAL A 82 -14.18 6.88 1.60
CA VAL A 82 -12.88 7.52 1.36
C VAL A 82 -11.95 7.25 2.54
N VAL A 83 -10.73 6.80 2.23
CA VAL A 83 -9.64 6.59 3.21
C VAL A 83 -8.72 7.81 3.18
N LEU A 84 -8.41 8.37 4.35
CA LEU A 84 -7.45 9.47 4.47
C LEU A 84 -6.03 8.98 4.14
N HIS A 85 -5.16 9.88 3.69
CA HIS A 85 -3.80 9.49 3.29
C HIS A 85 -2.97 8.89 4.44
N GLU A 86 -3.24 9.29 5.69
CA GLU A 86 -2.56 8.80 6.89
C GLU A 86 -3.02 7.38 7.27
N ASP A 87 -4.26 7.03 6.93
CA ASP A 87 -4.86 5.73 7.21
C ASP A 87 -4.69 4.72 6.06
N LYS A 88 -4.01 5.12 4.99
CA LYS A 88 -3.81 4.26 3.83
C LYS A 88 -2.84 3.13 4.18
N LYS A 89 -3.39 1.94 4.46
CA LYS A 89 -2.62 0.71 4.61
C LYS A 89 -2.06 0.27 3.26
N TYR A 90 -0.74 0.18 3.15
CA TYR A 90 -0.04 -0.25 1.92
C TYR A 90 0.27 -1.75 1.90
N TYR A 91 0.37 -2.35 3.07
CA TYR A 91 0.78 -3.74 3.24
C TYR A 91 -0.28 -4.51 4.03
N PRO A 92 -0.47 -5.81 3.73
CA PRO A 92 -1.35 -6.68 4.51
C PRO A 92 -0.83 -6.88 5.93
N ASP A 93 -1.73 -7.24 6.84
CA ASP A 93 -1.36 -7.51 8.24
C ASP A 93 -0.59 -8.85 8.32
N ALA A 94 0.29 -9.02 9.33
CA ALA A 94 1.15 -10.19 9.44
C ALA A 94 0.38 -11.53 9.53
N GLU A 95 -0.79 -11.53 10.17
CA GLU A 95 -1.65 -12.71 10.27
C GLU A 95 -2.21 -13.13 8.90
N GLU A 96 -2.49 -12.19 8.00
CA GLU A 96 -2.98 -12.50 6.65
C GLU A 96 -1.89 -13.16 5.80
N VAL A 97 -0.63 -12.83 6.07
CA VAL A 97 0.54 -13.37 5.34
C VAL A 97 0.95 -14.74 5.89
N PHE A 98 1.05 -14.90 7.21
CA PHE A 98 1.59 -16.11 7.83
C PHE A 98 0.51 -17.10 8.33
N GLY A 99 -0.71 -16.62 8.57
CA GLY A 99 -1.83 -17.40 9.08
C GLY A 99 -1.85 -17.58 10.61
N PRO A 100 -2.98 -18.07 11.15
CA PRO A 100 -3.24 -18.12 12.60
C PRO A 100 -2.40 -19.17 13.37
N GLY A 101 -1.61 -19.98 12.68
CA GLY A 101 -0.73 -20.98 13.28
C GLY A 101 0.68 -20.49 13.59
N VAL A 102 0.99 -19.24 13.24
CA VAL A 102 2.31 -18.64 13.38
C VAL A 102 2.20 -17.43 14.31
N GLU A 103 3.06 -17.36 15.33
CA GLU A 103 3.16 -16.21 16.22
C GLU A 103 4.10 -15.16 15.60
N ALA A 104 3.53 -14.02 15.19
CA ALA A 104 4.29 -12.87 14.74
C ALA A 104 4.48 -11.88 15.89
N LEU A 105 5.68 -11.84 16.48
CA LEU A 105 6.07 -10.85 17.50
C LEU A 105 6.85 -9.70 16.85
N VAL A 106 6.49 -8.47 17.21
CA VAL A 106 7.25 -7.27 16.88
C VAL A 106 7.93 -6.76 18.15
N GLN A 107 9.26 -6.68 18.15
CA GLN A 107 10.06 -6.13 19.25
C GLN A 107 10.83 -4.92 18.74
N GLU A 108 10.38 -3.72 19.12
CA GLU A 108 11.00 -2.46 18.70
C GLU A 108 12.23 -2.10 19.54
N GLU A 109 12.24 -2.53 20.80
CA GLU A 109 13.29 -2.23 21.77
C GLU A 109 13.85 -3.50 22.40
N ASP A 110 15.13 -3.44 22.77
CA ASP A 110 15.81 -4.53 23.45
C ASP A 110 15.28 -4.73 24.87
N THR A 111 15.19 -5.99 25.30
CA THR A 111 14.77 -6.34 26.67
C THR A 111 15.88 -6.16 27.70
N GLN A 112 17.13 -5.99 27.25
CA GLN A 112 18.31 -5.88 28.09
C GLN A 112 19.12 -4.65 27.69
N PRO A 113 19.44 -3.74 28.63
CA PRO A 113 20.27 -2.58 28.32
C PRO A 113 21.72 -3.02 28.07
N LEU A 114 22.45 -2.23 27.26
CA LEU A 114 23.87 -2.47 26.94
C LEU A 114 24.81 -2.52 28.17
N THR A 115 24.38 -1.97 29.30
CA THR A 115 25.14 -1.98 30.55
C THR A 115 25.12 -3.34 31.25
N GLU A 116 24.12 -4.17 30.95
CA GLU A 116 23.98 -5.50 31.53
C GLU A 116 24.54 -6.55 30.56
N PRO A 117 25.53 -7.36 30.98
CA PRO A 117 26.08 -8.40 30.13
C PRO A 117 25.09 -9.57 29.97
N ILE A 118 25.06 -10.18 28.78
CA ILE A 118 24.25 -11.38 28.52
C ILE A 118 24.63 -12.53 29.47
N ILE A 119 25.94 -12.71 29.72
CA ILE A 119 26.46 -13.69 30.68
C ILE A 119 27.08 -12.92 31.85
N ALA A 120 26.44 -13.01 33.02
CA ALA A 120 26.91 -12.33 34.22
C ALA A 120 28.30 -12.87 34.67
N PRO A 121 29.29 -11.99 34.91
CA PRO A 121 30.57 -12.43 35.43
C PRO A 121 30.47 -12.85 36.90
N ILE A 122 31.34 -13.75 37.33
CA ILE A 122 31.43 -14.20 38.73
C ILE A 122 31.89 -13.04 39.61
N LYS A 123 31.01 -12.55 40.50
CA LYS A 123 31.30 -11.44 41.42
C LYS A 123 31.75 -11.98 42.78
N VAL A 124 33.01 -11.78 43.15
CA VAL A 124 33.52 -12.07 44.51
C VAL A 124 33.41 -10.81 45.36
N ARG A 125 32.44 -10.77 46.27
CA ARG A 125 32.28 -9.64 47.22
C ARG A 125 33.21 -9.83 48.42
N LYS A 126 34.21 -8.95 48.56
CA LYS A 126 35.03 -8.83 49.77
C LYS A 126 34.58 -7.59 50.53
N PHE A 127 34.17 -7.75 51.78
CA PHE A 127 33.84 -6.67 52.70
C PHE A 127 34.95 -6.60 53.77
N GLN A 128 35.39 -5.40 54.13
CA GLN A 128 36.33 -5.14 55.22
C GLN A 128 35.58 -4.62 56.45
#